data_AF-A0A958ZTE9-F1
#
_entry.id   AF-A0A958ZTE9-F1
#
_cell.length_a   1.000
_cell.length_b   1.000
_cell.length_c   1.000
_cell.angle_alpha   90.00
_cell.angle_beta   90.00
_cell.angle_gamma   90.00
#
_symmetry.space_group_name_H-M   'P 1'
#
loop_
_entity.id
_entity.type
_entity.pdbx_description
1 polymer ?
#
loop_
_entity_poly.entity_id
_entity_poly.type
_entity_poly.pdbx_seq_one_letter_code
_entity_poly.pdbx_strand_id
1 'polypeptide(L)'
;MIIRSVLLFSLILMSSHLRAQIVDEMEDETKLYAETKQINQFFRRFNGEEDEKGERYYPKDKQFQNPKLRRKYLDMLFDRSNAGISNDLKVQFVNEVLEKNDPSLLNFHGGNWFAEVQSTFTVNGKEKLVTLFMELEKHRLGTRWIIYKAHADMFDPYYKRDTVAIGKFLHPMSHELDFMNLRKAFLNRDSVAQ
;
A
#
# COMPACT_ATOMS: atom_id res chain seq x y z
N MET A 1 -60.92 19.70 -22.27
CA MET A 1 -60.48 20.00 -20.88
C MET A 1 -60.27 18.74 -20.06
N ILE A 2 -61.17 17.75 -20.15
CA ILE A 2 -61.15 16.50 -19.36
C ILE A 2 -59.89 15.63 -19.60
N ILE A 3 -59.41 15.51 -20.84
CA ILE A 3 -58.23 14.69 -21.17
C ILE A 3 -56.94 15.24 -20.56
N ARG A 4 -56.79 16.57 -20.47
CA ARG A 4 -55.65 17.22 -19.81
C ARG A 4 -55.66 16.97 -18.29
N SER A 5 -56.84 16.99 -17.66
CA SER A 5 -56.97 16.72 -16.22
C SER A 5 -56.71 15.25 -15.88
N VAL A 6 -57.07 14.30 -16.75
CA VAL A 6 -56.81 12.86 -16.56
C VAL A 6 -55.32 12.54 -16.71
N LEU A 7 -54.63 13.15 -17.68
CA LEU A 7 -53.17 13.01 -17.84
C LEU A 7 -52.40 13.58 -16.65
N LEU A 8 -52.85 14.70 -16.09
CA LEU A 8 -52.22 15.29 -14.89
C LEU A 8 -52.39 14.39 -13.66
N PHE A 9 -53.56 13.77 -13.51
CA PHE A 9 -53.87 12.86 -12.40
C PHE A 9 -53.09 11.54 -12.51
N SER A 10 -52.89 11.03 -13.73
CA SER A 10 -52.05 9.87 -14.02
C SER A 10 -50.57 10.11 -13.71
N LEU A 11 -50.05 11.33 -13.91
CA LEU A 11 -48.66 11.65 -13.59
C LEU A 11 -48.40 11.71 -12.07
N ILE A 12 -49.39 12.12 -11.29
CA ILE A 12 -49.29 12.22 -9.82
C ILE A 12 -49.33 10.83 -9.18
N LEU A 13 -50.14 9.90 -9.70
CA LEU A 13 -50.22 8.52 -9.20
C LEU A 13 -48.98 7.66 -9.49
N MET A 14 -48.12 8.07 -10.43
CA MET A 14 -46.85 7.40 -10.75
C MET A 14 -45.67 7.87 -9.86
N SER A 15 -45.89 8.85 -8.97
CA SER A 15 -44.81 9.47 -8.18
C SER A 15 -44.57 8.82 -6.81
N SER A 16 -45.44 7.89 -6.39
CA SER A 16 -45.23 7.09 -5.18
C SER A 16 -44.47 5.81 -5.51
N HIS A 17 -43.14 5.87 -5.49
CA HIS A 17 -42.19 4.83 -5.03
C HIS A 17 -40.74 5.19 -5.41
N LEU A 18 -40.34 6.45 -5.20
CA LEU A 18 -38.91 6.73 -5.01
C LEU A 18 -38.58 6.42 -3.56
N ARG A 19 -38.31 5.14 -3.25
CA ARG A 19 -37.51 4.85 -2.06
C ARG A 19 -36.14 5.44 -2.34
N ALA A 20 -35.80 6.55 -1.68
CA ALA A 20 -34.41 6.86 -1.47
C ALA A 20 -33.77 5.57 -0.94
N GLN A 21 -32.70 5.11 -1.59
CA GLN A 21 -31.87 4.04 -1.05
C GLN A 21 -31.28 4.59 0.25
N ILE A 22 -32.01 4.44 1.35
CA ILE A 22 -31.39 4.40 2.67
C ILE A 22 -30.58 3.13 2.60
N VAL A 23 -29.30 3.31 2.32
CA VAL A 23 -28.28 2.29 2.45
C VAL A 23 -28.42 1.79 3.88
N ASP A 24 -28.92 0.56 4.03
CA ASP A 24 -29.06 -0.18 5.29
C ASP A 24 -27.68 -0.62 5.86
N GLU A 25 -26.61 0.06 5.43
CA GLU A 25 -25.22 -0.12 5.85
C GLU A 25 -24.87 0.87 6.99
N MET A 26 -25.89 1.45 7.62
CA MET A 26 -25.74 2.30 8.81
C MET A 26 -25.64 1.49 10.11
N GLU A 27 -25.79 0.17 10.06
CA GLU A 27 -25.74 -0.68 11.25
C GLU A 27 -24.29 -0.92 11.75
N ASP A 28 -23.27 -0.65 10.93
CA ASP A 28 -21.87 -0.84 11.33
C ASP A 28 -20.94 0.30 10.87
N GLU A 29 -21.19 1.51 11.39
CA GLU A 29 -20.25 2.63 11.24
C GLU A 29 -18.85 2.27 11.79
N THR A 30 -18.74 1.29 12.69
CA THR A 30 -17.47 0.78 13.24
C THR A 30 -16.51 0.35 12.13
N LYS A 31 -17.04 -0.27 11.07
CA LYS A 31 -16.26 -0.69 9.91
C LYS A 31 -15.68 0.52 9.16
N LEU A 32 -16.50 1.55 8.94
CA LEU A 32 -16.07 2.81 8.32
C LEU A 32 -15.03 3.56 9.18
N TYR A 33 -15.19 3.54 10.51
CA TYR A 33 -14.20 4.11 11.43
C TYR A 33 -12.91 3.28 11.48
N ALA A 34 -12.98 1.95 11.27
CA ALA A 34 -11.82 1.07 11.21
C ALA A 34 -11.03 1.20 9.89
N GLU A 35 -11.68 1.60 8.80
CA GLU A 35 -11.03 1.85 7.51
C GLU A 35 -10.07 3.05 7.57
N THR A 36 -8.77 2.77 7.62
CA THR A 36 -7.73 3.80 7.45
C THR A 36 -7.57 4.15 5.97
N LYS A 37 -7.96 5.37 5.60
CA LYS A 37 -7.98 5.83 4.19
C LYS A 37 -6.59 6.16 3.64
N GLN A 38 -5.61 6.41 4.51
CA GLN A 38 -4.24 6.78 4.15
C GLN A 38 -3.24 6.13 5.11
N ILE A 39 -2.06 5.77 4.61
CA ILE A 39 -0.98 5.18 5.43
C ILE A 39 -0.60 6.11 6.59
N ASN A 40 -0.51 7.43 6.36
CA ASN A 40 -0.20 8.38 7.43
C ASN A 40 -1.25 8.37 8.56
N GLN A 41 -2.52 8.16 8.21
CA GLN A 41 -3.60 8.06 9.20
C GLN A 41 -3.45 6.80 10.06
N PHE A 42 -3.08 5.67 9.44
CA PHE A 42 -2.78 4.44 10.17
C PHE A 42 -1.71 4.67 11.24
N PHE A 43 -0.58 5.30 10.86
CA PHE A 43 0.51 5.59 11.80
C PHE A 43 0.05 6.49 12.94
N ARG A 44 -0.68 7.57 12.63
CA ARG A 44 -1.19 8.48 13.66
C ARG A 44 -2.14 7.76 14.62
N ARG A 45 -3.07 6.94 14.13
CA ARG A 45 -3.99 6.18 14.98
C ARG A 45 -3.27 5.12 15.81
N PHE A 46 -2.34 4.38 15.21
CA PHE A 46 -1.48 3.41 15.92
C PHE A 46 -0.72 4.07 17.08
N ASN A 47 -0.17 5.27 16.84
CA ASN A 47 0.55 6.03 17.84
C ASN A 47 -0.38 6.77 18.83
N GLY A 48 -1.68 6.88 18.57
CA GLY A 48 -2.60 7.68 19.39
C GLY A 48 -2.42 9.19 19.22
N GLU A 49 -2.05 9.61 18.01
CA GLU A 49 -1.84 11.01 17.59
C GLU A 49 -3.04 11.56 16.81
N GLU A 50 -4.12 10.79 16.67
CA GLU A 50 -5.35 11.19 15.98
C GLU A 50 -6.55 10.52 16.66
N ASP A 51 -7.71 11.17 16.64
CA ASP A 51 -8.97 10.63 17.13
C ASP A 51 -9.81 9.92 16.04
N GLU A 52 -10.99 9.42 16.42
CA GLU A 52 -11.90 8.70 15.52
C GLU A 52 -12.48 9.58 14.42
N LYS A 53 -12.57 10.88 14.66
CA LYS A 53 -13.07 11.89 13.72
C LYS A 53 -11.98 12.40 12.77
N GLY A 54 -10.72 12.10 13.05
CA GLY A 54 -9.58 12.54 12.26
C GLY A 54 -8.86 13.77 12.83
N GLU A 55 -9.23 14.23 14.03
CA GLU A 55 -8.59 15.35 14.70
C GLU A 55 -7.24 14.93 15.25
N ARG A 56 -6.19 15.70 14.90
CA ARG A 56 -4.82 15.38 15.26
C ARG A 56 -4.47 15.89 16.65
N TYR A 57 -3.83 15.04 17.44
CA TYR A 57 -3.17 15.39 18.69
C TYR A 57 -1.70 15.72 18.48
N TYR A 58 -1.24 16.76 19.15
CA TYR A 58 0.14 17.21 19.20
C TYR A 58 0.74 16.97 20.59
N PRO A 59 2.07 16.96 20.77
CA PRO A 59 2.72 16.65 22.05
C PRO A 59 2.25 17.47 23.27
N LYS A 60 1.61 18.63 23.05
CA LYS A 60 1.07 19.48 24.11
C LYS A 60 -0.35 19.10 24.54
N ASP A 61 -1.02 18.27 23.75
CA ASP A 61 -2.40 17.86 23.99
C ASP A 61 -2.44 16.72 25.01
N LYS A 62 -3.42 16.78 25.91
CA LYS A 62 -3.59 15.76 26.97
C LYS A 62 -3.87 14.36 26.43
N GLN A 63 -4.38 14.26 25.20
CA GLN A 63 -4.74 12.99 24.56
C GLN A 63 -3.61 12.43 23.68
N PHE A 64 -2.50 13.16 23.52
CA PHE A 64 -1.38 12.71 22.71
C PHE A 64 -0.80 11.40 23.24
N GLN A 65 -0.75 10.39 22.37
CA GLN A 65 -0.24 9.05 22.66
C GLN A 65 -0.91 8.38 23.88
N ASN A 66 -2.20 8.68 24.12
CA ASN A 66 -2.93 8.13 25.24
C ASN A 66 -3.04 6.59 25.17
N PRO A 67 -2.60 5.83 26.20
CA PRO A 67 -2.62 4.37 26.17
C PRO A 67 -4.00 3.74 26.00
N LYS A 68 -5.07 4.36 26.53
CA LYS A 68 -6.44 3.86 26.38
C LYS A 68 -6.92 4.01 24.93
N LEU A 69 -6.62 5.15 24.32
CA LEU A 69 -6.94 5.42 22.92
C LEU A 69 -6.18 4.46 21.99
N ARG A 70 -4.88 4.32 22.21
CA ARG A 70 -4.05 3.38 21.45
C ARG A 70 -4.53 1.94 21.56
N ARG A 71 -4.92 1.49 22.77
CA ARG A 71 -5.51 0.16 22.97
C ARG A 71 -6.73 -0.06 22.08
N LYS A 72 -7.67 0.90 22.06
CA LYS A 72 -8.85 0.85 21.20
C LYS A 72 -8.47 0.68 19.72
N TYR A 73 -7.49 1.44 19.23
CA TYR A 73 -7.04 1.30 17.84
C TYR A 73 -6.36 -0.03 17.55
N LEU A 74 -5.49 -0.51 18.45
CA LEU A 74 -4.82 -1.80 18.28
C LEU A 74 -5.82 -2.96 18.27
N ASP A 75 -6.84 -2.91 19.11
CA ASP A 75 -7.90 -3.93 19.15
C ASP A 75 -8.69 -3.99 17.83
N MET A 76 -8.86 -2.84 17.16
CA MET A 76 -9.52 -2.76 15.84
C MET A 76 -8.65 -3.26 14.68
N LEU A 77 -7.34 -3.44 14.86
CA LEU A 77 -6.46 -3.98 13.81
C LEU A 77 -6.70 -5.47 13.58
N PHE A 78 -7.23 -6.17 14.57
CA PHE A 78 -7.48 -7.60 14.45
C PHE A 78 -8.78 -7.85 13.72
N ASP A 79 -8.69 -8.61 12.63
CA ASP A 79 -9.85 -9.18 11.98
C ASP A 79 -10.59 -10.11 12.97
N ARG A 80 -11.87 -9.80 13.22
CA ARG A 80 -12.74 -10.56 14.11
C ARG A 80 -13.19 -11.88 13.49
N SER A 81 -13.17 -11.99 12.17
CA SER A 81 -13.51 -13.21 11.42
C SER A 81 -12.34 -14.19 11.31
N ASN A 82 -11.11 -13.73 11.55
CA ASN A 82 -9.93 -14.55 11.48
C ASN A 82 -9.72 -15.35 12.79
N ALA A 83 -9.95 -16.66 12.70
CA ALA A 83 -9.71 -17.62 13.79
C ALA A 83 -8.25 -18.10 13.90
N GLY A 84 -7.37 -17.70 12.97
CA GLY A 84 -5.97 -18.14 12.93
C GLY A 84 -5.06 -17.51 13.99
N ILE A 85 -5.53 -16.50 14.73
CA ILE A 85 -4.79 -15.83 15.79
C ILE A 85 -5.55 -16.00 17.11
N SER A 86 -4.92 -16.63 18.10
CA SER A 86 -5.53 -16.83 19.41
C SER A 86 -5.78 -15.51 20.14
N ASN A 87 -6.82 -15.46 20.97
CA ASN A 87 -7.13 -14.26 21.73
C ASN A 87 -5.99 -13.87 22.69
N ASP A 88 -5.33 -14.85 23.30
CA ASP A 88 -4.19 -14.61 24.19
C ASP A 88 -3.03 -13.92 23.47
N LEU A 89 -2.74 -14.35 22.23
CA LEU A 89 -1.69 -13.72 21.42
C LEU A 89 -2.05 -12.27 21.05
N LYS A 90 -3.34 -12.00 20.77
CA LYS A 90 -3.83 -10.62 20.54
C LYS A 90 -3.61 -9.74 21.78
N VAL A 91 -4.00 -10.23 22.96
CA VAL A 91 -3.82 -9.51 24.23
C VAL A 91 -2.34 -9.29 24.54
N GLN A 92 -1.50 -10.30 24.34
CA GLN A 92 -0.06 -10.21 24.54
C GLN A 92 0.54 -9.12 23.63
N PHE A 93 0.24 -9.16 22.33
CA PHE A 93 0.70 -8.14 21.37
C PHE A 93 0.30 -6.73 21.81
N VAL A 94 -0.97 -6.52 22.17
CA VAL A 94 -1.46 -5.20 22.59
C VAL A 94 -0.74 -4.71 23.84
N ASN A 95 -0.47 -5.59 24.80
CA ASN A 95 0.24 -5.22 26.02
C ASN A 95 1.71 -4.89 25.77
N GLU A 96 2.40 -5.67 24.92
CA GLU A 96 3.79 -5.41 24.53
C GLU A 96 3.92 -4.06 23.81
N VAL A 97 3.03 -3.76 22.86
CA VAL A 97 3.05 -2.48 22.11
C VAL A 97 2.77 -1.27 23.02
N LEU A 98 1.97 -1.45 24.07
CA LEU A 98 1.57 -0.41 25.01
C LEU A 98 2.45 -0.34 26.27
N GLU A 99 3.53 -1.11 26.33
CA GLU A 99 4.41 -1.14 27.49
C GLU A 99 4.89 0.28 27.84
N LYS A 100 4.75 0.68 29.11
CA LYS A 100 4.90 2.10 29.50
C LYS A 100 6.34 2.57 29.43
N ASN A 101 7.27 1.67 29.74
CA ASN A 101 8.69 1.99 29.80
C ASN A 101 9.34 2.00 28.40
N ASP A 102 8.70 1.34 27.43
CA ASP A 102 9.19 1.26 26.05
C ASP A 102 8.01 1.11 25.06
N PRO A 103 7.20 2.18 24.87
CA PRO A 103 6.06 2.10 23.99
C PRO A 103 6.52 1.99 22.54
N SER A 104 6.11 0.92 21.87
CA SER A 104 6.38 0.75 20.45
C SER A 104 5.57 1.75 19.64
N LEU A 105 6.25 2.74 19.05
CA LEU A 105 5.66 3.77 18.19
C LEU A 105 6.16 3.59 16.76
N LEU A 106 5.28 3.83 15.79
CA LEU A 106 5.64 3.79 14.38
C LEU A 106 6.11 5.16 13.92
N ASN A 107 7.24 5.19 13.21
CA ASN A 107 7.73 6.39 12.55
C ASN A 107 7.90 6.11 11.05
N PHE A 108 7.06 6.77 10.24
CA PHE A 108 7.07 6.60 8.79
C PHE A 108 8.42 6.96 8.15
N HIS A 109 9.17 7.90 8.73
CA HIS A 109 10.47 8.33 8.21
C HIS A 109 11.67 7.73 8.97
N GLY A 110 11.42 6.95 10.03
CA GLY A 110 12.45 6.53 10.97
C GLY A 110 12.99 5.12 10.76
N GLY A 111 12.55 4.38 9.74
CA GLY A 111 12.80 2.94 9.65
C GLY A 111 13.07 2.40 8.24
N ASN A 112 13.47 1.13 8.21
CA ASN A 112 13.70 0.34 7.00
C ASN A 112 12.38 -0.22 6.47
N TRP A 113 11.48 0.68 6.05
CA TRP A 113 10.21 0.28 5.48
C TRP A 113 10.43 -0.46 4.17
N PHE A 114 9.91 -1.68 4.10
CA PHE A 114 9.87 -2.48 2.88
C PHE A 114 8.44 -2.91 2.60
N ALA A 115 8.13 -3.10 1.31
CA ALA A 115 6.89 -3.70 0.87
C ALA A 115 7.17 -4.75 -0.19
N GLU A 116 6.43 -5.85 -0.12
CA GLU A 116 6.40 -6.88 -1.16
C GLU A 116 5.02 -6.85 -1.82
N VAL A 117 4.99 -6.69 -3.14
CA VAL A 117 3.76 -6.56 -3.93
C VAL A 117 3.78 -7.61 -5.03
N GLN A 118 2.84 -8.55 -4.97
CA GLN A 118 2.58 -9.47 -6.07
C GLN A 118 1.55 -8.86 -7.01
N SER A 119 1.92 -8.72 -8.28
CA SER A 119 1.04 -8.12 -9.29
C SER A 119 1.20 -8.80 -10.65
N THR A 120 0.15 -8.73 -11.45
CA THR A 120 0.09 -9.34 -12.78
C THR A 120 0.43 -8.30 -13.84
N PHE A 121 1.41 -8.61 -14.68
CA PHE A 121 1.85 -7.76 -15.80
C PHE A 121 1.62 -8.48 -17.12
N THR A 122 1.31 -7.71 -18.17
CA THR A 122 1.22 -8.25 -19.52
C THR A 122 2.57 -8.15 -20.22
N VAL A 123 3.17 -9.30 -20.53
CA VAL A 123 4.44 -9.43 -21.26
C VAL A 123 4.21 -10.22 -22.53
N ASN A 124 4.48 -9.61 -23.69
CA ASN A 124 4.26 -10.24 -25.01
C ASN A 124 2.83 -10.81 -25.18
N GLY A 125 1.83 -10.07 -24.69
CA GLY A 125 0.42 -10.48 -24.75
C GLY A 125 0.01 -11.58 -23.76
N LYS A 126 0.89 -12.00 -22.83
CA LYS A 126 0.57 -12.99 -21.79
C LYS A 126 0.68 -12.36 -20.41
N GLU A 127 -0.26 -12.71 -19.53
CA GLU A 127 -0.20 -12.34 -18.13
C GLU A 127 0.90 -13.11 -17.39
N LYS A 128 1.69 -12.39 -16.59
CA LYS A 128 2.81 -12.90 -15.80
C LYS A 128 2.76 -12.31 -14.42
N LEU A 129 2.89 -13.16 -13.41
CA LEU A 129 3.02 -12.72 -12.04
C LEU A 129 4.44 -12.19 -11.83
N VAL A 130 4.55 -10.99 -11.27
CA VAL A 130 5.81 -10.36 -10.90
C VAL A 130 5.69 -9.90 -9.45
N THR A 131 6.70 -10.24 -8.67
CA THR A 131 6.87 -9.76 -7.29
C THR A 131 7.76 -8.53 -7.31
N LEU A 132 7.24 -7.41 -6.86
CA LEU A 132 7.97 -6.16 -6.71
C LEU A 132 8.33 -5.99 -5.24
N PHE A 133 9.59 -5.63 -4.99
CA PHE A 133 10.06 -5.21 -3.68
C PHE A 133 10.28 -3.70 -3.71
N MET A 134 9.68 -3.02 -2.75
CA MET A 134 9.67 -1.57 -2.68
C MET A 134 10.23 -1.08 -1.36
N GLU A 135 10.89 0.07 -1.40
CA GLU A 135 11.42 0.76 -0.22
C GLU A 135 11.12 2.26 -0.28
N LEU A 136 11.24 2.94 0.86
CA LEU A 136 11.04 4.38 0.93
C LEU A 136 12.32 5.14 0.54
N GLU A 137 12.22 6.02 -0.45
CA GLU A 137 13.29 6.93 -0.86
C GLU A 137 12.90 8.38 -0.55
N LYS A 138 13.84 9.13 0.04
CA LYS A 138 13.68 10.58 0.22
C LYS A 138 13.75 11.29 -1.13
N HIS A 139 12.72 12.04 -1.48
CA HIS A 139 12.65 12.81 -2.72
C HIS A 139 12.22 14.26 -2.47
N ARG A 140 13.15 15.20 -2.66
CA ARG A 140 12.95 16.64 -2.39
C ARG A 140 12.41 16.87 -0.96
N LEU A 141 11.19 17.38 -0.84
CA LEU A 141 10.50 17.68 0.41
C LEU A 141 9.63 16.52 0.92
N GLY A 142 9.60 15.38 0.22
CA GLY A 142 8.75 14.25 0.54
C GLY A 142 9.47 12.90 0.50
N THR A 143 8.69 11.85 0.56
CA THR A 143 9.15 10.46 0.47
C THR A 143 8.27 9.73 -0.53
N ARG A 144 8.86 8.85 -1.33
CA ARG A 144 8.16 8.03 -2.31
C ARG A 144 8.55 6.57 -2.16
N TRP A 145 7.65 5.68 -2.51
CA TRP A 145 7.99 4.27 -2.70
C TRP A 145 8.72 4.11 -4.03
N ILE A 146 9.90 3.49 -4.00
CA ILE A 146 10.64 3.09 -5.19
C ILE A 146 10.68 1.58 -5.28
N ILE A 147 10.66 1.05 -6.49
CA ILE A 147 10.91 -0.38 -6.73
C ILE A 147 12.43 -0.56 -6.74
N TYR A 148 12.97 -1.26 -5.76
CA TYR A 148 14.40 -1.54 -5.69
C TYR A 148 14.75 -2.93 -6.24
N LYS A 149 13.77 -3.84 -6.30
CA LYS A 149 13.93 -5.17 -6.90
C LYS A 149 12.63 -5.66 -7.53
N ALA A 150 12.74 -6.40 -8.62
CA ALA A 150 11.65 -7.15 -9.22
C ALA A 150 12.07 -8.62 -9.38
N HIS A 151 11.14 -9.53 -9.11
CA HIS A 151 11.35 -10.96 -9.22
C HIS A 151 10.19 -11.61 -9.96
N ALA A 152 10.52 -12.45 -10.93
CA ALA A 152 9.59 -13.30 -11.66
C ALA A 152 10.41 -14.42 -12.30
N ASP A 153 9.84 -15.61 -12.44
CA ASP A 153 10.52 -16.79 -13.03
C ASP A 153 11.08 -16.50 -14.44
N MET A 154 10.42 -15.61 -15.18
CA MET A 154 10.87 -15.16 -16.50
C MET A 154 12.22 -14.43 -16.47
N PHE A 155 12.64 -13.91 -15.32
CA PHE A 155 13.93 -13.24 -15.15
C PHE A 155 15.06 -14.19 -14.76
N ASP A 156 14.77 -15.40 -14.27
CA ASP A 156 15.77 -16.36 -13.79
C ASP A 156 16.90 -16.66 -14.80
N PRO A 157 16.64 -16.80 -16.12
CA PRO A 157 17.70 -17.01 -17.09
C PRO A 157 18.74 -15.89 -17.11
N TYR A 158 18.32 -14.63 -16.91
CA TYR A 158 19.19 -13.45 -16.98
C TYR A 158 20.05 -13.25 -15.73
N TYR A 159 19.76 -13.95 -14.63
CA TYR A 159 20.56 -13.91 -13.41
C TYR A 159 21.66 -14.97 -13.36
N LYS A 160 21.70 -15.89 -14.32
CA LYS A 160 22.78 -16.87 -14.43
C LYS A 160 24.05 -16.12 -14.85
N ARG A 161 25.02 -16.00 -13.93
CA ARG A 161 26.34 -15.43 -14.26
C ARG A 161 26.94 -16.25 -15.39
N ASP A 162 27.27 -15.57 -16.48
CA ASP A 162 28.07 -16.17 -17.52
C ASP A 162 29.45 -16.47 -16.93
N THR A 163 29.76 -17.76 -16.80
CA THR A 163 31.07 -18.24 -16.33
C THR A 163 32.06 -18.31 -17.48
N VAL A 164 31.61 -18.03 -18.71
CA VAL A 164 32.48 -17.87 -19.86
C VAL A 164 33.26 -16.57 -19.68
N ALA A 165 34.58 -16.67 -19.68
CA ALA A 165 35.47 -15.51 -19.67
C ALA A 165 35.32 -14.74 -20.99
N ILE A 166 34.29 -13.90 -21.11
CA ILE A 166 34.14 -12.99 -22.23
C ILE A 166 35.23 -11.92 -22.05
N GLY A 167 36.33 -12.06 -22.79
CA GLY A 167 37.51 -11.19 -22.73
C GLY A 167 37.30 -9.74 -23.21
N LYS A 168 36.08 -9.20 -23.15
CA LYS A 168 35.77 -7.83 -23.58
C LYS A 168 34.87 -7.14 -22.55
N PHE A 169 35.53 -6.50 -21.59
CA PHE A 169 34.94 -5.63 -20.58
C PHE A 169 34.64 -4.25 -21.17
N LEU A 170 33.41 -3.76 -21.02
CA LEU A 170 33.08 -2.35 -21.28
C LEU A 170 33.39 -1.56 -20.01
N HIS A 171 34.35 -0.64 -20.09
CA HIS A 171 34.74 0.17 -18.94
C HIS A 171 33.57 1.07 -18.50
N PRO A 172 33.28 1.21 -17.19
CA PRO A 172 32.17 2.05 -16.68
C PRO A 172 32.22 3.52 -17.14
N MET A 173 33.42 4.01 -17.45
CA MET A 173 33.69 5.36 -17.95
C MET A 173 33.49 5.52 -19.48
N SER A 174 33.03 4.47 -20.17
CA SER A 174 32.80 4.51 -21.64
C SER A 174 31.68 5.46 -22.06
N HIS A 175 30.88 5.96 -21.11
CA HIS A 175 29.86 6.98 -21.34
C HIS A 175 30.47 8.34 -21.75
N GLU A 176 31.74 8.61 -21.42
CA GLU A 176 32.45 9.84 -21.81
C GLU A 176 33.00 9.79 -23.25
N LEU A 177 33.13 8.59 -23.83
CA LEU A 177 33.70 8.36 -25.17
C LEU A 177 32.63 7.96 -26.20
N ASP A 178 31.38 8.37 -25.95
CA ASP A 178 30.22 8.11 -26.80
C ASP A 178 30.06 6.62 -27.19
N PHE A 179 30.49 5.74 -26.29
CA PHE A 179 30.43 4.29 -26.48
C PHE A 179 31.07 3.83 -27.79
N MET A 180 32.17 4.43 -28.24
CA MET A 180 32.86 3.98 -29.47
C MET A 180 33.20 2.48 -29.47
N ASN A 181 33.43 1.88 -28.30
CA ASN A 181 33.69 0.46 -28.13
C ASN A 181 32.43 -0.42 -28.09
N LEU A 182 31.22 0.16 -27.99
CA LEU A 182 29.95 -0.58 -28.06
C LEU A 182 29.86 -1.32 -29.40
N ARG A 183 30.20 -0.64 -30.50
CA ARG A 183 30.17 -1.25 -31.83
C ARG A 183 31.02 -2.53 -31.89
N LYS A 184 32.17 -2.56 -31.22
CA LYS A 184 33.04 -3.75 -31.16
C LYS A 184 32.45 -4.87 -30.29
N ALA A 185 31.67 -4.54 -29.28
CA ALA A 185 30.92 -5.51 -28.48
C ALA A 185 29.74 -6.10 -29.26
N PHE A 186 29.05 -5.28 -30.06
CA PHE A 186 27.86 -5.70 -30.84
C PHE A 186 28.15 -6.36 -32.19
N LEU A 187 29.39 -6.30 -32.70
CA LEU A 187 29.79 -6.91 -33.98
C LEU A 187 29.92 -8.44 -33.91
N ASN A 188 30.12 -9.02 -32.72
CA ASN A 188 30.10 -10.46 -32.52
C ASN A 188 28.76 -10.84 -31.88
N ARG A 189 27.95 -11.64 -32.59
CA ARG A 189 26.67 -12.16 -32.08
C ARG A 189 26.84 -12.96 -30.77
N ASP A 190 27.99 -13.59 -30.58
CA ASP A 190 28.34 -14.34 -29.36
C ASP A 190 28.67 -13.43 -28.17
N SER A 191 28.86 -12.11 -28.39
CA SER A 191 29.18 -11.13 -27.34
C SER A 191 27.95 -10.34 -26.86
N VAL A 192 26.79 -10.59 -27.46
CA VAL A 192 25.49 -9.94 -27.14
C VAL A 192 24.43 -10.99 -26.76
N ALA A 193 24.84 -12.24 -26.56
CA ALA A 193 24.00 -13.20 -25.87
C ALA A 193 24.00 -12.82 -24.39
N GLN A 194 23.04 -11.97 -24.02
CA GLN A 194 22.67 -11.64 -22.65
C GLN A 194 21.64 -12.65 -22.13
#